data_AF-A0A820FE81-F1
#
_entry.id   AF-A0A820FE81-F1
#
_cell.length_a   1.000
_cell.length_b   1.000
_cell.length_c   1.000
_cell.angle_alpha   90.00
_cell.angle_beta   90.00
_cell.angle_gamma   90.00
#
_symmetry.space_group_name_H-M   'P 1'
#
loop_
_entity.id
_entity.type
_entity.pdbx_description
1 polymer ?
#
loop_
_entity_poly.entity_id
_entity_poly.type
_entity_poly.pdbx_seq_one_letter_code
_entity_poly.pdbx_strand_id
1 'polypeptide(L)'
;PPVAISYNNIGGLYSDMGDYSKALEFYEKSLKIREKALPPNHLDLASSYNNIGQVYKNMGDYSKALEFYEKDLEITKKALPPNHPSLAASYNNIGLVYNSMGDYSKALEFYEKAHKIK
;
A
#
# COMPACT_ATOMS: atom_id res chain seq x y z
N PRO A 1 7.10 10.95 15.64
CA PRO A 1 6.55 11.41 14.34
C PRO A 1 7.62 11.73 13.26
N PRO A 2 8.60 12.64 13.49
CA PRO A 2 9.60 12.99 12.45
C PRO A 2 10.52 11.83 12.03
N VAL A 3 10.86 10.96 12.99
CA VAL A 3 11.68 9.76 12.74
C VAL A 3 10.99 8.78 11.78
N ALA A 4 9.66 8.62 11.88
CA ALA A 4 8.92 7.74 10.97
C ALA A 4 8.95 8.27 9.53
N ILE A 5 8.80 9.59 9.34
CA ILE A 5 8.92 10.23 8.02
C ILE A 5 10.32 10.00 7.45
N SER A 6 11.35 10.18 8.27
CA SER A 6 12.74 9.96 7.83
C SER A 6 12.97 8.52 7.39
N TYR A 7 12.52 7.53 8.17
CA TYR A 7 12.59 6.13 7.77
C TYR A 7 11.78 5.81 6.52
N ASN A 8 10.58 6.38 6.37
CA ASN A 8 9.78 6.21 5.16
C ASN A 8 10.54 6.72 3.92
N ASN A 9 11.17 7.89 4.01
CA ASN A 9 11.90 8.47 2.88
C ASN A 9 13.16 7.65 2.54
N ILE A 10 13.87 7.16 3.55
CA ILE A 10 15.02 6.26 3.33
C ILE A 10 14.56 4.96 2.66
N GLY A 11 13.43 4.39 3.10
CA GLY A 11 12.82 3.21 2.47
C GLY A 11 12.48 3.45 1.00
N GLY A 12 11.92 4.61 0.69
CA GLY A 12 11.66 5.05 -0.69
C GLY A 12 12.91 5.09 -1.55
N LEU A 13 13.98 5.73 -1.07
CA LEU A 13 15.25 5.80 -1.79
C LEU A 13 15.83 4.41 -2.07
N TYR A 14 15.79 3.48 -1.11
CA TYR A 14 16.23 2.10 -1.35
C TYR A 14 15.34 1.36 -2.35
N SER A 15 14.03 1.58 -2.32
CA SER A 15 13.10 1.03 -3.31
C SER A 15 13.43 1.52 -4.71
N ASP A 16 13.71 2.82 -4.87
CA ASP A 16 14.08 3.41 -6.17
C ASP A 16 15.43 2.88 -6.69
N MET A 17 16.35 2.57 -5.78
CA MET A 17 17.63 1.90 -6.09
C MET A 17 17.49 0.39 -6.37
N GLY A 18 16.30 -0.19 -6.16
CA GLY A 18 16.06 -1.63 -6.31
C GLY A 18 16.56 -2.49 -5.15
N ASP A 19 17.04 -1.90 -4.04
CA ASP A 19 17.40 -2.61 -2.81
C ASP A 19 16.15 -2.81 -1.95
N TYR A 20 15.29 -3.74 -2.40
CA TYR A 20 14.00 -4.00 -1.77
C TYR A 20 14.10 -4.53 -0.34
N SER A 21 15.16 -5.27 -0.01
CA SER A 21 15.40 -5.76 1.35
C SER A 21 15.59 -4.61 2.33
N LYS A 22 16.42 -3.62 1.99
CA LYS A 22 16.57 -2.42 2.82
C LYS A 22 15.34 -1.54 2.78
N ALA A 23 14.67 -1.42 1.64
CA ALA A 23 13.42 -0.67 1.55
C ALA A 23 12.39 -1.18 2.58
N LEU A 24 12.18 -2.50 2.65
CA LEU A 24 11.31 -3.15 3.63
C LEU A 24 11.76 -2.87 5.06
N GLU A 25 13.05 -3.04 5.37
CA GLU A 25 13.58 -2.78 6.72
C GLU A 25 13.21 -1.37 7.23
N PHE A 26 13.40 -0.36 6.37
CA PHE A 26 13.11 1.03 6.73
C PHE A 26 11.62 1.35 6.75
N TYR A 27 10.83 0.82 5.80
CA TYR A 27 9.38 0.98 5.82
C TYR A 27 8.73 0.32 7.05
N GLU A 28 9.18 -0.86 7.46
CA GLU A 28 8.69 -1.55 8.66
C GLU A 28 9.03 -0.79 9.95
N LYS A 29 10.23 -0.21 10.05
CA LYS A 29 10.59 0.69 11.17
C LYS A 29 9.67 1.91 11.23
N SER A 30 9.36 2.51 10.07
CA SER A 30 8.41 3.62 9.98
C SER A 30 7.00 3.20 10.42
N LEU A 31 6.49 2.10 9.87
CA LEU A 31 5.18 1.54 10.19
C LEU A 31 5.04 1.28 11.69
N LYS A 32 6.01 0.60 12.32
CA LYS A 32 6.00 0.30 13.76
C LYS A 32 5.92 1.55 14.64
N ILE A 33 6.52 2.67 14.21
CA ILE A 33 6.41 3.94 14.93
C ILE A 33 5.00 4.54 14.75
N ARG A 34 4.47 4.50 13.52
CA ARG A 34 3.13 5.00 13.21
C ARG A 34 2.05 4.22 13.94
N GLU A 35 2.12 2.89 13.99
CA GLU A 35 1.15 2.04 14.70
C GLU A 35 1.07 2.35 16.19
N LYS A 36 2.19 2.75 16.80
CA LYS A 36 2.23 3.14 18.22
C LYS A 36 1.73 4.55 18.48
N ALA A 37 1.82 5.44 17.49
CA ALA A 37 1.60 6.86 17.66
C ALA A 37 0.26 7.36 17.11
N LEU A 38 -0.36 6.59 16.20
CA LEU A 38 -1.52 7.01 15.44
C LEU A 38 -2.72 6.09 15.73
N PRO A 39 -3.96 6.60 15.60
CA PRO A 39 -5.14 5.74 15.68
C PRO A 39 -5.15 4.71 14.53
N PRO A 40 -5.77 3.54 14.70
CA PRO A 40 -5.73 2.45 13.73
C PRO A 40 -6.22 2.80 12.31
N ASN A 41 -7.09 3.81 12.18
CA ASN A 41 -7.63 4.24 10.88
C ASN A 41 -6.91 5.49 10.33
N HIS A 42 -5.72 5.83 10.81
CA HIS A 42 -4.99 6.99 10.31
C HIS A 42 -4.41 6.75 8.90
N LEU A 43 -4.57 7.69 7.97
CA LEU A 43 -4.15 7.52 6.57
C LEU A 43 -2.64 7.32 6.36
N ASP A 44 -1.80 7.83 7.25
CA ASP A 44 -0.37 7.51 7.26
C ASP A 44 -0.07 6.01 7.45
N LEU A 45 -0.93 5.27 8.16
CA LEU A 45 -0.81 3.81 8.25
C LEU A 45 -1.15 3.17 6.91
N ALA A 46 -2.24 3.61 6.27
CA ALA A 46 -2.62 3.18 4.93
C ALA A 46 -1.47 3.38 3.93
N SER A 47 -0.87 4.57 3.93
CA SER A 47 0.29 4.92 3.10
C SER A 47 1.51 4.03 3.39
N SER A 48 1.77 3.70 4.66
CA SER A 48 2.84 2.75 5.02
C SER A 48 2.59 1.35 4.45
N TYR A 49 1.37 0.83 4.60
CA TYR A 49 1.00 -0.47 4.06
C TYR A 49 1.10 -0.50 2.54
N ASN A 50 0.63 0.56 1.87
CA ASN A 50 0.74 0.71 0.42
C ASN A 50 2.20 0.66 -0.06
N ASN A 51 3.12 1.38 0.61
CA ASN A 51 4.54 1.38 0.23
C ASN A 51 5.17 -0.01 0.37
N ILE A 52 4.87 -0.72 1.45
CA ILE A 52 5.37 -2.09 1.66
C ILE A 52 4.77 -3.06 0.61
N GLY A 53 3.46 -2.94 0.33
CA GLY A 53 2.80 -3.71 -0.71
C GLY A 53 3.43 -3.50 -2.10
N GLN A 54 3.82 -2.26 -2.41
CA GLN A 54 4.52 -1.95 -3.66
C GLN A 54 5.88 -2.62 -3.76
N VAL A 55 6.66 -2.65 -2.68
CA VAL A 55 7.94 -3.34 -2.65
C VAL A 55 7.76 -4.84 -2.88
N TYR A 56 6.82 -5.48 -2.18
CA TYR A 56 6.53 -6.91 -2.40
C TYR A 56 6.05 -7.22 -3.83
N LYS A 57 5.20 -6.36 -4.40
CA LYS A 57 4.79 -6.49 -5.81
C LYS A 57 6.00 -6.43 -6.74
N ASN A 58 6.91 -5.49 -6.53
CA ASN A 58 8.11 -5.35 -7.36
C ASN A 58 9.08 -6.54 -7.20
N MET A 59 9.06 -7.22 -6.05
CA MET A 59 9.78 -8.48 -5.82
C MET A 59 9.09 -9.72 -6.43
N GLY A 60 7.85 -9.58 -6.92
CA GLY A 60 7.03 -10.70 -7.39
C GLY A 60 6.34 -11.51 -6.29
N ASP A 61 6.43 -11.08 -5.03
CA ASP A 61 5.69 -11.68 -3.92
C ASP A 61 4.27 -11.09 -3.88
N TYR A 62 3.45 -11.55 -4.83
CA TYR A 62 2.10 -11.04 -5.02
C TYR A 62 1.17 -11.35 -3.84
N SER A 63 1.38 -12.47 -3.14
CA SER A 63 0.58 -12.83 -1.97
C SER A 63 0.77 -11.82 -0.84
N LYS A 64 2.02 -11.45 -0.51
CA LYS A 64 2.26 -10.39 0.47
C LYS A 64 1.83 -9.03 -0.05
N ALA A 65 2.04 -8.72 -1.33
CA ALA A 65 1.58 -7.46 -1.89
C ALA A 65 0.07 -7.26 -1.68
N LEU A 66 -0.74 -8.30 -1.95
CA LEU A 66 -2.18 -8.27 -1.69
C LEU A 66 -2.51 -8.05 -0.22
N GLU A 67 -1.87 -8.78 0.70
CA GLU A 67 -2.11 -8.61 2.15
C GLU A 67 -1.91 -7.15 2.60
N PHE A 68 -0.84 -6.51 2.13
CA PHE A 68 -0.52 -5.14 2.49
C PHE A 68 -1.45 -4.12 1.81
N TYR A 69 -1.79 -4.31 0.52
CA TYR A 69 -2.76 -3.43 -0.15
C TYR A 69 -4.18 -3.58 0.40
N GLU A 70 -4.57 -4.76 0.88
CA GLU A 70 -5.87 -4.97 1.53
C GLU A 70 -5.96 -4.22 2.87
N LYS A 71 -4.87 -4.19 3.65
CA LYS A 71 -4.77 -3.37 4.88
C LYS A 71 -4.88 -1.87 4.59
N ASP A 72 -4.20 -1.39 3.55
CA ASP A 72 -4.34 -0.01 3.05
C ASP A 72 -5.79 0.31 2.68
N LEU A 73 -6.43 -0.54 1.88
CA LEU A 73 -7.81 -0.38 1.45
C LEU A 73 -8.78 -0.37 2.65
N GLU A 74 -8.58 -1.25 3.64
CA GLU A 74 -9.43 -1.31 4.83
C GLU A 74 -9.38 0.01 5.63
N ILE A 75 -8.18 0.54 5.86
CA ILE A 75 -8.01 1.82 6.57
C ILE A 75 -8.63 2.94 5.76
N THR A 76 -8.33 3.01 4.47
CA THR A 76 -8.84 4.05 3.58
C THR A 76 -10.37 4.05 3.52
N LYS A 77 -11.02 2.87 3.50
CA LYS A 77 -12.49 2.72 3.58
C LYS A 77 -13.09 3.24 4.89
N LYS A 78 -12.39 3.05 6.01
CA LYS A 78 -12.86 3.51 7.32
C LYS A 78 -12.63 5.01 7.53
N ALA A 79 -11.56 5.53 6.95
CA ALA A 79 -11.11 6.90 7.18
C ALA A 79 -11.75 7.92 6.23
N LEU A 80 -12.15 7.51 5.03
CA LEU A 80 -12.56 8.42 3.97
C LEU A 80 -13.99 8.13 3.45
N PRO A 81 -14.66 9.14 2.88
CA PRO A 81 -15.93 8.94 2.19
C PRO A 81 -15.81 7.91 1.05
N PRO A 82 -16.88 7.14 0.73
CA PRO A 82 -16.84 6.10 -0.29
C PRO A 82 -16.47 6.55 -1.72
N ASN A 83 -16.57 7.85 -2.01
CA ASN A 83 -16.22 8.46 -3.30
C ASN A 83 -14.83 9.12 -3.30
N HIS A 84 -14.02 8.95 -2.25
CA HIS A 84 -12.71 9.59 -2.20
C HIS A 84 -11.72 8.95 -3.20
N PRO A 85 -10.97 9.71 -4.01
CA PRO A 85 -10.04 9.19 -5.01
C PRO A 85 -8.98 8.21 -4.49
N SER A 86 -8.56 8.34 -3.23
CA SER A 86 -7.64 7.40 -2.58
C SER A 86 -8.15 5.95 -2.58
N LEU A 87 -9.47 5.74 -2.48
CA LEU A 87 -10.05 4.39 -2.58
C LEU A 87 -9.85 3.80 -3.99
N ALA A 88 -9.94 4.63 -5.03
CA ALA A 88 -9.68 4.21 -6.40
C ALA A 88 -8.21 3.80 -6.57
N ALA A 89 -7.28 4.53 -5.96
CA ALA A 89 -5.87 4.17 -5.96
C ALA A 89 -5.61 2.82 -5.28
N SER A 90 -6.17 2.57 -4.09
CA SER A 90 -6.04 1.29 -3.39
C SER A 90 -6.63 0.12 -4.20
N TYR A 91 -7.81 0.31 -4.81
CA TYR A 91 -8.39 -0.72 -5.69
C TYR A 91 -7.53 -0.98 -6.94
N ASN A 92 -7.00 0.06 -7.57
CA ASN A 92 -6.10 -0.09 -8.71
C ASN A 92 -4.83 -0.86 -8.34
N ASN A 93 -4.25 -0.64 -7.16
CA ASN A 93 -3.06 -1.37 -6.72
C ASN A 93 -3.33 -2.87 -6.57
N ILE A 94 -4.48 -3.25 -6.01
CA ILE A 94 -4.89 -4.66 -5.94
C ILE A 94 -5.13 -5.24 -7.34
N GLY A 95 -5.81 -4.49 -8.23
CA GLY A 95 -6.02 -4.88 -9.62
C GLY A 95 -4.71 -5.11 -10.38
N LEU A 96 -3.70 -4.27 -10.14
CA LEU A 96 -2.35 -4.40 -10.72
C LEU A 96 -1.66 -5.68 -10.26
N VAL A 97 -1.84 -6.10 -9.00
CA VAL A 97 -1.28 -7.36 -8.51
C VAL A 97 -1.93 -8.54 -9.20
N TYR A 98 -3.26 -8.61 -9.26
CA TYR A 98 -3.96 -9.69 -9.96
C TYR A 98 -3.61 -9.74 -11.45
N ASN A 99 -3.46 -8.59 -12.10
CA ASN A 99 -3.00 -8.51 -13.48
C ASN A 99 -1.60 -9.10 -13.65
N SER A 100 -0.69 -8.81 -12.71
CA SER A 100 0.68 -9.34 -12.72
C SER A 100 0.73 -10.86 -12.47
N MET A 101 -0.29 -11.42 -11.79
CA MET A 101 -0.48 -12.85 -11.61
C MET A 101 -1.16 -13.55 -12.81
N GLY A 102 -1.67 -12.79 -13.80
CA GLY A 102 -2.46 -13.31 -14.90
C GLY A 102 -3.93 -13.60 -14.56
N ASP A 103 -4.39 -13.23 -13.36
CA ASP A 103 -5.82 -13.31 -12.99
C ASP A 103 -6.56 -12.07 -13.50
N TYR A 104 -6.78 -12.04 -14.82
CA TYR A 104 -7.41 -10.90 -15.48
C TYR A 104 -8.86 -10.68 -15.06
N SER A 105 -9.55 -11.75 -14.62
CA SER A 105 -10.93 -11.66 -14.14
C SER A 105 -10.99 -10.81 -12.87
N LYS A 106 -10.16 -11.13 -11.86
CA LYS A 106 -10.08 -10.32 -10.65
C LYS A 106 -9.48 -8.94 -10.91
N ALA A 107 -8.46 -8.84 -11.77
CA ALA A 107 -7.91 -7.53 -12.12
C ALA A 107 -8.99 -6.59 -12.65
N LEU A 108 -9.82 -7.06 -13.58
CA LEU A 108 -10.94 -6.29 -14.13
C LEU A 108 -11.95 -5.89 -13.05
N GLU A 109 -12.33 -6.82 -12.17
CA GLU A 109 -13.24 -6.54 -11.06
C GLU A 109 -12.75 -5.36 -10.19
N PHE A 110 -11.45 -5.34 -9.87
CA PHE A 110 -10.85 -4.29 -9.06
C PHE A 110 -10.70 -2.96 -9.81
N TYR A 111 -10.34 -3.00 -11.10
CA TYR A 111 -10.31 -1.79 -11.93
C TYR A 111 -11.70 -1.17 -12.12
N GLU A 112 -12.75 -1.98 -12.28
CA GLU A 112 -14.13 -1.47 -12.33
C GLU A 112 -14.57 -0.84 -11.01
N LYS A 113 -14.17 -1.42 -9.86
CA LYS A 113 -14.40 -0.81 -8.55
C LYS A 113 -13.73 0.56 -8.45
N ALA A 114 -12.50 0.68 -8.93
CA ALA A 114 -11.79 1.96 -8.98
C ALA A 114 -12.47 2.97 -9.90
N HIS A 115 -12.89 2.55 -11.11
CA HIS A 115 -13.56 3.41 -12.09
C HIS A 115 -14.92 3.95 -11.63
N LYS A 116 -15.62 3.22 -10.76
CA LYS A 116 -16.91 3.65 -10.19
C LYS A 116 -16.78 4.81 -9.20
N ILE A 117 -15.57 5.10 -8.71
CA ILE A 117 -15.29 6.21 -7.80
C ILE A 117 -15.06 7.47 -8.65
N LYS A 118 -16.01 8.42 -8.53
CA LYS A 118 -16.06 9.67 -9.29
C LYS A 118 -15.55 10.84 -8.48
#